data_AF-A0A497EJH6-F1
#
_entry.id   AF-A0A497EJH6-F1
#
_cell.length_a   1.000
_cell.length_b   1.000
_cell.length_c   1.000
_cell.angle_alpha   90.00
_cell.angle_beta   90.00
_cell.angle_gamma   90.00
#
_symmetry.space_group_name_H-M   'P 1'
#
loop_
_entity.id
_entity.type
_entity.pdbx_description
1 polymer ?
#
loop_
_entity_poly.entity_id
_entity_poly.type
_entity_poly.pdbx_seq_one_letter_code
_entity_poly.pdbx_strand_id
1 'polypeptide(L)'
;MGLPEQLSAMVFELRGAGSPVAKAKALARAWRMVRRLSPADRTALAQEAGFDGAEDLLESLATKKGGVAPALMLQFLSSLRDRGDERISDVMAGLRDPEARDEILMQGADAFAEAFVPAAAEDEEIAEGTGDAAVVDTTEPELQTPPLPIEPEETVVAEPVFEPTPVVFRTPETGHGAPGKTPEADSDTVAPSPVVTENAPIEAEVGPAEGGKIDVAFLVEDLEAETSLVDRLLLLREAVPVLEAGGGDLGRLLEVFPNGWARRRVLVALLEAGLPADVGVALDLIENLERPVDRRWCLGVLASRGDLQGAEADRALEMTDSPTLYRRIVRETGSRL
;
A
#
# COMPACT_ATOMS: atom_id res chain seq x y z
N MET A 1 11.64 -19.66 3.68
CA MET A 1 10.60 -20.62 4.11
C MET A 1 10.10 -21.35 2.87
N GLY A 2 10.11 -22.68 2.87
CA GLY A 2 9.67 -23.47 1.72
C GLY A 2 8.16 -23.45 1.53
N LEU A 3 7.67 -23.73 0.31
CA LEU A 3 6.22 -23.82 0.03
C LEU A 3 5.46 -24.79 0.97
N PRO A 4 6.01 -25.96 1.38
CA PRO A 4 5.34 -26.84 2.34
C PRO A 4 5.18 -26.23 3.75
N GLU A 5 6.18 -25.46 4.20
CA GLU A 5 6.14 -24.77 5.50
C GLU A 5 5.12 -23.63 5.46
N GLN A 6 5.09 -22.88 4.36
CA GLN A 6 4.11 -21.83 4.11
C GLN A 6 2.66 -22.35 4.08
N LEU A 7 2.43 -23.48 3.40
CA LEU A 7 1.11 -24.12 3.38
C LEU A 7 0.70 -24.61 4.77
N SER A 8 1.63 -25.18 5.54
CA SER A 8 1.37 -25.61 6.92
C SER A 8 1.01 -24.42 7.83
N ALA A 9 1.73 -23.30 7.70
CA ALA A 9 1.43 -22.06 8.42
C ALA A 9 0.06 -21.49 8.04
N MET A 10 -0.30 -21.51 6.75
CA MET A 10 -1.61 -21.08 6.27
C MET A 10 -2.74 -21.96 6.82
N VAL A 11 -2.60 -23.29 6.79
CA VAL A 11 -3.60 -24.20 7.37
C VAL A 11 -3.78 -23.93 8.87
N PHE A 12 -2.70 -23.63 9.60
CA PHE A 12 -2.78 -23.24 10.99
C PHE A 12 -3.56 -21.92 11.17
N GLU A 13 -3.28 -20.90 10.36
CA GLU A 13 -4.02 -19.63 10.38
C GLU A 13 -5.51 -19.83 10.07
N LEU A 14 -5.84 -20.65 9.06
CA LEU A 14 -7.22 -20.97 8.69
C LEU A 14 -7.99 -21.68 9.82
N ARG A 15 -7.32 -22.55 10.58
CA ARG A 15 -7.92 -23.21 11.74
C ARG A 15 -8.13 -22.26 12.91
N GLY A 16 -7.26 -21.26 13.08
CA GLY A 16 -7.42 -20.21 14.08
C GLY A 16 -8.49 -19.17 13.73
N ALA A 17 -8.81 -19.01 12.44
CA ALA A 17 -9.83 -18.07 11.97
C ALA A 17 -11.25 -18.59 12.27
N GLY A 18 -11.89 -18.00 13.29
CA GLY A 18 -13.21 -18.39 13.78
C GLY A 18 -14.41 -18.06 12.88
N SER A 19 -14.21 -17.41 11.73
CA SER A 19 -15.30 -17.05 10.80
C SER A 19 -14.92 -17.26 9.33
N PRO A 20 -15.89 -17.56 8.44
CA PRO A 20 -15.64 -17.67 7.00
C PRO A 20 -14.99 -16.42 6.39
N VAL A 21 -15.37 -15.22 6.82
CA VAL A 21 -14.73 -13.97 6.38
C VAL A 21 -13.26 -13.93 6.78
N ALA A 22 -12.93 -14.29 8.02
CA ALA A 22 -11.55 -14.29 8.50
C ALA A 22 -10.70 -15.28 7.70
N LYS A 23 -11.25 -16.46 7.39
CA LYS A 23 -10.61 -17.46 6.54
C LYS A 23 -10.41 -16.95 5.10
N ALA A 24 -11.44 -16.37 4.50
CA ALA A 24 -11.33 -15.75 3.16
C ALA A 24 -10.29 -14.63 3.12
N LYS A 25 -10.19 -13.81 4.18
CA LYS A 25 -9.16 -12.77 4.32
C LYS A 25 -7.76 -13.38 4.43
N ALA A 26 -7.58 -14.47 5.17
CA ALA A 26 -6.31 -15.17 5.25
C ALA A 26 -5.89 -15.70 3.86
N LEU A 27 -6.81 -16.35 3.14
CA LEU A 27 -6.57 -16.82 1.77
C LEU A 27 -6.22 -15.68 0.81
N ALA A 28 -6.96 -14.57 0.87
CA ALA A 28 -6.70 -13.38 0.04
C ALA A 28 -5.35 -12.73 0.36
N ARG A 29 -4.93 -12.69 1.64
CA ARG A 29 -3.58 -12.22 2.02
C ARG A 29 -2.48 -13.12 1.45
N ALA A 30 -2.71 -14.43 1.38
CA ALA A 30 -1.77 -15.38 0.80
C ALA A 30 -2.04 -15.73 -0.67
N TRP A 31 -2.71 -14.86 -1.42
CA TRP A 31 -3.03 -15.11 -2.82
C TRP A 31 -1.81 -15.51 -3.68
N ARG A 32 -0.62 -14.93 -3.41
CA ARG A 32 0.63 -15.27 -4.09
C ARG A 32 1.02 -16.75 -3.88
N MET A 33 0.84 -17.25 -2.66
CA MET A 33 1.05 -18.67 -2.35
C MET A 33 0.02 -19.53 -3.09
N VAL A 34 -1.25 -19.13 -3.06
CA VAL A 34 -2.37 -19.84 -3.73
C VAL A 34 -2.12 -20.01 -5.23
N ARG A 35 -1.56 -18.99 -5.91
CA ARG A 35 -1.21 -19.07 -7.34
C ARG A 35 -0.17 -20.14 -7.65
N ARG A 36 0.69 -20.47 -6.69
CA ARG A 36 1.78 -21.46 -6.83
C ARG A 36 1.33 -22.87 -6.45
N LEU A 37 0.18 -23.02 -5.81
CA LEU A 37 -0.36 -24.32 -5.45
C LEU A 37 -0.85 -25.07 -6.69
N SER A 38 -0.62 -26.38 -6.69
CA SER A 38 -1.24 -27.27 -7.68
C SER A 38 -2.76 -27.23 -7.51
N PRO A 39 -3.55 -27.54 -8.56
CA PRO A 39 -5.00 -27.63 -8.43
C PRO A 39 -5.45 -28.55 -7.30
N ALA A 40 -4.76 -29.68 -7.10
CA ALA A 40 -5.04 -30.62 -6.02
C ALA A 40 -4.79 -30.00 -4.62
N ASP A 41 -3.70 -29.26 -4.45
CA ASP A 41 -3.40 -28.57 -3.18
C ASP A 41 -4.39 -27.44 -2.91
N ARG A 42 -4.88 -26.75 -3.95
CA ARG A 42 -5.95 -25.75 -3.80
C ARG A 42 -7.26 -26.38 -3.34
N THR A 43 -7.67 -27.52 -3.91
CA THR A 43 -8.87 -28.23 -3.45
C THR A 43 -8.70 -28.72 -2.01
N ALA A 44 -7.53 -29.23 -1.62
CA ALA A 44 -7.24 -29.61 -0.23
C ALA A 44 -7.30 -28.39 0.71
N LEU A 45 -6.74 -27.25 0.31
CA LEU A 45 -6.79 -26.01 1.08
C LEU A 45 -8.22 -25.46 1.22
N ALA A 46 -9.06 -25.59 0.19
CA ALA A 46 -10.48 -25.24 0.25
C ALA A 46 -11.23 -26.09 1.28
N GLN A 47 -10.96 -27.40 1.32
CA GLN A 47 -11.55 -28.32 2.28
C GLN A 47 -11.15 -27.97 3.73
N GLU A 48 -9.87 -27.63 3.95
CA GLU A 48 -9.39 -27.18 5.27
C GLU A 48 -9.98 -25.82 5.68
N ALA A 49 -10.19 -24.91 4.73
CA ALA A 49 -10.87 -23.65 5.00
C ALA A 49 -12.33 -23.90 5.45
N GLY A 50 -13.00 -24.92 4.90
CA GLY A 50 -14.27 -25.43 5.42
C GLY A 50 -15.42 -24.43 5.36
N PHE A 51 -15.37 -23.47 4.44
CA PHE A 51 -16.47 -22.56 4.13
C PHE A 51 -16.92 -22.73 2.68
N ASP A 52 -18.20 -22.48 2.43
CA ASP A 52 -18.81 -22.62 1.12
C ASP A 52 -18.26 -21.56 0.14
N GLY A 53 -17.92 -21.97 -1.08
CA GLY A 53 -17.25 -21.13 -2.08
C GLY A 53 -15.74 -20.95 -1.89
N ALA A 54 -15.10 -21.64 -0.93
CA ALA A 54 -13.65 -21.57 -0.75
C ALA A 54 -12.84 -22.03 -1.99
N GLU A 55 -13.33 -23.07 -2.68
CA GLU A 55 -12.68 -23.58 -3.90
C GLU A 55 -12.70 -22.54 -5.02
N ASP A 56 -13.84 -21.89 -5.26
CA ASP A 56 -13.95 -20.83 -6.27
C ASP A 56 -13.14 -19.61 -5.90
N LEU A 57 -13.09 -19.25 -4.61
CA LEU A 57 -12.21 -18.17 -4.15
C LEU A 57 -10.76 -18.49 -4.52
N LEU A 58 -10.27 -19.69 -4.19
CA LEU A 58 -8.91 -20.10 -4.49
C LEU A 58 -8.64 -20.17 -5.99
N GLU A 59 -9.59 -20.65 -6.78
CA GLU A 59 -9.45 -20.70 -8.24
C GLU A 59 -9.46 -19.29 -8.85
N SER A 60 -10.29 -18.39 -8.35
CA SER A 60 -10.30 -16.98 -8.78
C SER A 60 -8.99 -16.26 -8.41
N LEU A 61 -8.47 -16.49 -7.20
CA LEU A 61 -7.17 -15.96 -6.77
C LEU A 61 -6.01 -16.55 -7.57
N ALA A 62 -6.12 -17.82 -7.98
CA ALA A 62 -5.10 -18.50 -8.77
C ALA A 62 -5.06 -18.02 -10.23
N THR A 63 -6.22 -17.79 -10.83
CA THR A 63 -6.37 -17.47 -12.26
C THR A 63 -6.25 -15.99 -12.57
N LYS A 64 -6.58 -15.10 -11.62
CA LYS A 64 -6.59 -13.66 -11.85
C LYS A 64 -5.15 -13.11 -11.97
N LYS A 65 -4.86 -12.54 -13.14
CA LYS A 65 -3.60 -11.82 -13.43
C LYS A 65 -3.77 -10.35 -13.05
N GLY A 66 -2.79 -9.76 -12.38
CA GLY A 66 -2.81 -8.35 -11.95
C GLY A 66 -3.12 -8.15 -10.46
N GLY A 67 -2.27 -7.37 -9.78
CA GLY A 67 -2.24 -7.18 -8.34
C GLY A 67 -3.41 -6.41 -7.71
N VAL A 68 -4.44 -6.04 -8.48
CA VAL A 68 -5.60 -5.28 -7.99
C VAL A 68 -6.63 -6.19 -7.29
N ALA A 69 -6.60 -7.50 -7.56
CA ALA A 69 -7.59 -8.44 -7.03
C ALA A 69 -7.57 -8.65 -5.50
N PRO A 70 -6.42 -8.79 -4.82
CA PRO A 70 -6.40 -9.11 -3.39
C PRO A 70 -6.79 -7.91 -2.52
N ALA A 71 -6.34 -6.71 -2.86
CA ALA A 71 -6.67 -5.49 -2.12
C ALA A 71 -8.18 -5.20 -2.19
N LEU A 72 -8.77 -5.27 -3.40
CA LEU A 72 -10.22 -5.12 -3.57
C LEU A 72 -10.99 -6.24 -2.86
N MET A 73 -10.51 -7.49 -2.93
CA MET A 73 -11.12 -8.61 -2.20
C MET A 73 -11.06 -8.40 -0.68
N LEU A 74 -9.93 -7.93 -0.14
CA LEU A 74 -9.78 -7.67 1.29
C LEU A 74 -10.66 -6.51 1.76
N GLN A 75 -10.81 -5.47 0.94
CA GLN A 75 -11.75 -4.38 1.20
C GLN A 75 -13.19 -4.87 1.18
N PHE A 76 -13.57 -5.63 0.15
CA PHE A 76 -14.88 -6.23 0.03
C PHE A 76 -15.23 -7.16 1.19
N LEU A 77 -14.31 -8.04 1.58
CA LEU A 77 -14.47 -8.88 2.76
C LEU A 77 -14.53 -8.07 4.07
N SER A 78 -13.99 -6.86 4.11
CA SER A 78 -14.11 -5.96 5.26
C SER A 78 -15.49 -5.31 5.32
N SER A 79 -16.02 -4.84 4.18
CA SER A 79 -17.37 -4.27 4.13
C SER A 79 -18.44 -5.30 4.48
N LEU A 80 -18.29 -6.56 4.07
CA LEU A 80 -19.21 -7.64 4.48
C LEU A 80 -19.22 -7.88 5.99
N ARG A 81 -18.04 -7.81 6.64
CA ARG A 81 -17.93 -7.93 8.10
C ARG A 81 -18.66 -6.79 8.80
N ASP A 82 -18.44 -5.56 8.33
CA ASP A 82 -18.97 -4.37 8.98
C ASP A 82 -20.50 -4.26 8.81
N ARG A 83 -21.06 -4.87 7.76
CA ARG A 83 -22.52 -5.00 7.56
C ARG A 83 -23.16 -6.13 8.37
N GLY A 84 -22.37 -7.01 8.99
CA GLY A 84 -22.88 -8.17 9.72
C GLY A 84 -23.61 -9.19 8.83
N ASP A 85 -23.38 -9.15 7.52
CA ASP A 85 -24.11 -9.97 6.56
C ASP A 85 -23.51 -11.38 6.51
N GLU A 86 -24.25 -12.36 7.03
CA GLU A 86 -23.81 -13.77 7.10
C GLU A 86 -23.85 -14.49 5.73
N ARG A 87 -24.28 -13.81 4.67
CA ARG A 87 -24.51 -14.40 3.33
C ARG A 87 -23.31 -14.31 2.40
N ILE A 88 -22.13 -14.67 2.91
CA ILE A 88 -20.91 -14.76 2.10
C ILE A 88 -21.11 -15.73 0.93
N SER A 89 -21.85 -16.83 1.14
CA SER A 89 -22.19 -17.78 0.06
C SER A 89 -22.94 -17.13 -1.10
N ASP A 90 -23.94 -16.29 -0.84
CA ASP A 90 -24.73 -15.64 -1.91
C ASP A 90 -23.89 -14.63 -2.67
N VAL A 91 -23.02 -13.92 -1.94
CA VAL A 91 -22.08 -12.97 -2.50
C VAL A 91 -21.01 -13.67 -3.36
N MET A 92 -20.45 -14.77 -2.87
CA MET A 92 -19.49 -15.58 -3.61
C MET A 92 -20.14 -16.24 -4.83
N ALA A 93 -21.41 -16.64 -4.72
CA ALA A 93 -22.21 -17.10 -5.85
C ALA A 93 -22.43 -15.99 -6.89
N GLY A 94 -22.66 -14.74 -6.46
CA GLY A 94 -22.71 -13.57 -7.34
C GLY A 94 -21.39 -13.28 -8.05
N LEU A 95 -20.24 -13.51 -7.38
CA LEU A 95 -18.92 -13.38 -8.01
C LEU A 95 -18.63 -14.46 -9.08
N ARG A 96 -19.39 -15.56 -9.12
CA ARG A 96 -19.28 -16.59 -10.18
C ARG A 96 -19.89 -16.12 -11.50
N ASP A 97 -20.91 -15.27 -11.47
CA ASP A 97 -21.52 -14.70 -12.66
C ASP A 97 -20.72 -13.47 -13.11
N PRO A 98 -20.13 -13.47 -14.32
CA PRO A 98 -19.32 -12.34 -14.79
C PRO A 98 -20.08 -11.00 -14.80
N GLU A 99 -21.40 -11.00 -15.03
CA GLU A 99 -22.21 -9.78 -15.04
C GLU A 99 -22.46 -9.27 -13.60
N ALA A 100 -22.96 -10.14 -12.72
CA ALA A 100 -23.17 -9.79 -11.30
C ALA A 100 -21.84 -9.46 -10.58
N ARG A 101 -20.73 -10.07 -10.99
CA ARG A 101 -19.40 -9.77 -10.45
C ARG A 101 -18.98 -8.34 -10.72
N ASP A 102 -19.16 -7.85 -11.95
CA ASP A 102 -18.77 -6.49 -12.30
C ASP A 102 -19.67 -5.48 -11.58
N GLU A 103 -20.95 -5.80 -11.39
CA GLU A 103 -21.88 -5.00 -10.58
C GLU A 103 -21.50 -4.97 -9.09
N ILE A 104 -21.17 -6.12 -8.48
CA ILE A 104 -20.73 -6.21 -7.07
C ILE A 104 -19.40 -5.47 -6.86
N LEU A 105 -18.47 -5.56 -7.82
CA LEU A 105 -17.19 -4.86 -7.75
C LEU A 105 -17.36 -3.36 -7.96
N MET A 106 -18.25 -2.91 -8.86
CA MET A 106 -18.60 -1.50 -9.01
C MET A 106 -19.27 -0.97 -7.74
N GLN A 107 -20.23 -1.68 -7.14
CA GLN A 107 -20.84 -1.28 -5.88
C GLN A 107 -19.83 -1.17 -4.74
N GLY A 108 -18.80 -2.03 -4.73
CA GLY A 108 -17.67 -1.92 -3.82
C GLY A 108 -16.79 -0.69 -4.08
N ALA A 109 -16.57 -0.34 -5.35
CA ALA A 109 -15.81 0.84 -5.75
C ALA A 109 -16.57 2.16 -5.53
N ASP A 110 -17.89 2.18 -5.74
CA ASP A 110 -18.77 3.33 -5.51
C ASP A 110 -18.93 3.61 -4.01
N ALA A 111 -19.12 2.58 -3.19
CA ALA A 111 -19.10 2.71 -1.74
C ALA A 111 -17.76 3.27 -1.21
N PHE A 112 -16.65 2.99 -1.91
CA PHE A 112 -15.35 3.59 -1.61
C PHE A 112 -15.27 5.05 -2.06
N ALA A 113 -15.75 5.38 -3.26
CA ALA A 113 -15.81 6.76 -3.74
C ALA A 113 -16.62 7.64 -2.78
N GLU A 114 -17.77 7.17 -2.30
CA GLU A 114 -18.57 7.91 -1.31
C GLU A 114 -17.89 8.05 0.06
N ALA A 115 -17.12 7.06 0.51
CA ALA A 115 -16.40 7.11 1.79
C ALA A 115 -15.15 8.03 1.75
N PHE A 116 -14.61 8.31 0.56
CA PHE A 116 -13.40 9.10 0.35
C PHE A 116 -13.63 10.44 -0.35
N VAL A 117 -14.87 10.77 -0.74
CA VAL A 117 -15.24 12.16 -1.01
C VAL A 117 -15.22 12.87 0.35
N PRO A 118 -14.23 13.73 0.65
CA PRO A 118 -14.33 14.58 1.83
C PRO A 118 -15.65 15.32 1.70
N ALA A 119 -16.50 15.27 2.74
CA ALA A 119 -17.75 16.02 2.78
C ALA A 119 -17.43 17.42 2.29
N ALA A 120 -17.81 17.71 1.05
CA ALA A 120 -17.52 18.99 0.45
C ALA A 120 -18.18 19.98 1.38
N ALA A 121 -17.36 20.85 1.98
CA ALA A 121 -17.88 22.02 2.66
C ALA A 121 -18.92 22.60 1.70
N GLU A 122 -20.15 22.72 2.20
CA GLU A 122 -21.24 23.35 1.48
C GLU A 122 -20.78 24.77 1.15
N ASP A 123 -20.16 24.94 -0.02
CA ASP A 123 -19.70 26.22 -0.50
C ASP A 123 -20.94 27.05 -0.78
N GLU A 124 -21.05 28.12 0.00
CA GLU A 124 -22.03 29.18 -0.15
C GLU A 124 -22.12 29.62 -1.61
N GLU A 125 -23.32 29.39 -2.16
CA GLU A 125 -24.00 30.11 -3.23
C GLU A 125 -23.30 31.42 -3.68
N ILE A 126 -22.34 31.33 -4.60
CA ILE A 126 -21.84 32.50 -5.33
C ILE A 126 -22.78 32.76 -6.50
N ALA A 127 -23.51 33.86 -6.38
CA ALA A 127 -24.45 34.39 -7.34
C ALA A 127 -23.88 34.50 -8.76
N GLU A 128 -24.69 34.00 -9.69
CA GLU A 128 -24.54 34.01 -11.14
C GLU A 128 -24.45 35.45 -11.69
N GLY A 129 -23.24 35.88 -12.03
CA GLY A 129 -22.96 37.16 -12.68
C GLY A 129 -22.88 37.02 -14.18
N THR A 130 -24.02 37.15 -14.85
CA THR A 130 -24.17 37.29 -16.31
C THR A 130 -23.28 38.42 -16.86
N GLY A 131 -22.35 38.11 -17.75
CA GLY A 131 -21.42 39.07 -18.36
C GLY A 131 -21.01 38.67 -19.77
N ASP A 132 -21.70 39.28 -20.72
CA ASP A 132 -21.58 39.22 -22.18
C ASP A 132 -20.25 39.81 -22.72
N ALA A 133 -19.95 39.45 -23.98
CA ALA A 133 -19.15 40.19 -24.99
C ALA A 133 -17.73 39.74 -25.42
N ALA A 134 -17.64 39.60 -26.75
CA ALA A 134 -16.53 39.89 -27.69
C ALA A 134 -15.35 38.89 -27.75
N VAL A 135 -15.10 38.14 -28.84
CA VAL A 135 -14.67 38.53 -30.21
C VAL A 135 -13.47 39.48 -30.20
N VAL A 136 -12.37 39.07 -30.85
CA VAL A 136 -11.16 39.81 -31.34
C VAL A 136 -9.93 38.95 -31.02
N ASP A 137 -8.89 38.82 -31.81
CA ASP A 137 -8.58 39.07 -33.22
C ASP A 137 -7.17 38.46 -33.37
N THR A 138 -6.85 37.95 -34.55
CA THR A 138 -5.58 37.30 -34.83
C THR A 138 -4.58 38.38 -35.22
N THR A 139 -3.62 38.70 -34.34
CA THR A 139 -2.55 39.65 -34.68
C THR A 139 -1.16 39.06 -34.45
N GLU A 140 -0.37 39.26 -35.50
CA GLU A 140 1.02 38.97 -35.79
C GLU A 140 2.02 39.36 -34.67
N PRO A 141 3.05 38.55 -34.35
CA PRO A 141 4.02 38.91 -33.32
C PRO A 141 5.08 39.90 -33.84
N GLU A 142 4.97 41.15 -33.37
CA GLU A 142 6.02 42.17 -33.47
C GLU A 142 7.28 41.82 -32.64
N LEU A 143 8.41 42.32 -33.12
CA LEU A 143 9.76 42.15 -32.60
C LEU A 143 9.89 42.57 -31.11
N GLN A 144 10.25 41.61 -30.27
CA GLN A 144 10.54 41.82 -28.84
C GLN A 144 11.73 42.77 -28.64
N THR A 145 11.46 43.89 -27.98
CA THR A 145 12.46 44.74 -27.33
C THR A 145 12.92 44.05 -26.04
N PRO A 146 14.22 44.07 -25.68
CA PRO A 146 14.69 43.44 -24.45
C PRO A 146 14.07 44.10 -23.20
N PRO A 147 13.61 43.31 -22.20
CA PRO A 147 13.03 43.86 -20.99
C PRO A 147 14.09 44.54 -20.11
N LEU A 148 13.70 45.68 -19.53
CA LEU A 148 14.48 46.40 -18.53
C LEU A 148 14.56 45.60 -17.21
N PRO A 149 15.61 45.80 -16.39
CA PRO A 149 15.76 45.13 -15.10
C PRO A 149 14.63 45.53 -14.14
N ILE A 150 13.89 44.54 -13.65
CA ILE A 150 12.90 44.70 -12.59
C ILE A 150 13.65 44.77 -11.26
N GLU A 151 13.55 45.89 -10.56
CA GLU A 151 14.02 46.03 -9.18
C GLU A 151 13.10 45.21 -8.26
N PRO A 152 13.64 44.36 -7.36
CA PRO A 152 12.83 43.53 -6.48
C PRO A 152 12.17 44.39 -5.39
N GLU A 153 10.84 44.41 -5.37
CA GLU A 153 10.07 44.99 -4.27
C GLU A 153 10.16 44.08 -3.04
N GLU A 154 10.67 44.64 -1.94
CA GLU A 154 10.82 44.00 -0.63
C GLU A 154 9.43 43.81 0.00
N THR A 155 8.86 42.61 -0.16
CA THR A 155 7.58 42.26 0.47
C THR A 155 7.82 41.78 1.90
N VAL A 156 7.62 42.67 2.87
CA VAL A 156 7.62 42.35 4.30
C VAL A 156 6.31 41.64 4.63
N VAL A 157 6.32 40.31 4.66
CA VAL A 157 5.18 39.50 5.12
C VAL A 157 5.23 39.38 6.63
N ALA A 158 4.25 39.97 7.32
CA ALA A 158 4.05 39.82 8.76
C ALA A 158 3.34 38.49 9.05
N GLU A 159 3.97 37.62 9.85
CA GLU A 159 3.35 36.39 10.36
C GLU A 159 2.23 36.72 11.38
N PRO A 160 1.03 36.15 11.24
CA PRO A 160 0.00 36.24 12.26
C PRO A 160 0.28 35.24 13.41
N VAL A 161 0.35 35.78 14.63
CA VAL A 161 0.43 35.01 15.88
C VAL A 161 -0.95 34.45 16.21
N PHE A 162 -1.10 33.13 16.21
CA PHE A 162 -2.29 32.44 16.70
C PHE A 162 -2.07 31.95 18.13
N GLU A 163 -2.90 32.43 19.07
CA GLU A 163 -2.98 31.89 20.42
C GLU A 163 -3.90 30.65 20.47
N PRO A 164 -3.49 29.54 21.11
CA PRO A 164 -4.30 28.33 21.20
C PRO A 164 -5.40 28.47 22.28
N THR A 165 -6.64 28.19 21.90
CA THR A 165 -7.79 28.10 22.81
C THR A 165 -7.77 26.79 23.63
N PRO A 166 -8.17 26.82 24.91
CA PRO A 166 -8.19 25.62 25.76
C PRO A 166 -9.39 24.71 25.47
N VAL A 167 -9.11 23.43 25.26
CA VAL A 167 -10.10 22.35 25.07
C VAL A 167 -10.64 21.91 26.44
N VAL A 168 -11.96 22.00 26.62
CA VAL A 168 -12.68 21.54 27.82
C VAL A 168 -13.23 20.13 27.57
N PHE A 169 -12.71 19.13 28.28
CA PHE A 169 -13.24 17.76 28.28
C PHE A 169 -14.46 17.67 29.20
N ARG A 170 -15.60 17.20 28.67
CA ARG A 170 -16.78 16.79 29.45
C ARG A 170 -16.74 15.28 29.71
N THR A 171 -16.90 14.89 30.97
CA THR A 171 -17.11 13.52 31.42
C THR A 171 -18.53 13.03 31.12
N PRO A 172 -18.74 11.76 30.69
CA PRO A 172 -20.06 11.19 30.51
C PRO A 172 -20.69 10.75 31.85
N GLU A 173 -21.94 11.13 32.05
CA GLU A 173 -22.76 10.77 33.22
C GLU A 173 -23.22 9.31 33.15
N THR A 174 -23.02 8.58 34.26
CA THR A 174 -23.43 7.18 34.44
C THR A 174 -24.84 7.14 35.03
N GLY A 175 -25.85 6.89 34.19
CA GLY A 175 -27.24 6.72 34.63
C GLY A 175 -27.48 5.35 35.29
N HIS A 176 -27.75 5.38 36.59
CA HIS A 176 -28.30 4.26 37.36
C HIS A 176 -29.76 3.99 36.99
N GLY A 177 -30.10 2.71 36.71
CA GLY A 177 -31.47 2.28 36.50
C GLY A 177 -31.69 0.82 36.90
N ALA A 178 -32.19 0.62 38.12
CA ALA A 178 -32.95 -0.56 38.59
C ALA A 178 -34.13 -0.01 39.42
N PRO A 179 -35.23 -0.74 39.74
CA PRO A 179 -35.41 -2.21 39.68
C PRO A 179 -36.79 -2.68 39.14
N GLY A 180 -36.93 -3.99 38.88
CA GLY A 180 -38.21 -4.61 38.49
C GLY A 180 -38.33 -6.06 38.97
N LYS A 181 -39.37 -6.32 39.77
CA LYS A 181 -39.69 -7.51 40.59
C LYS A 181 -39.88 -8.85 39.86
N THR A 182 -39.65 -9.89 40.66
CA THR A 182 -40.03 -11.32 40.65
C THR A 182 -41.42 -11.66 40.06
N PRO A 183 -41.61 -12.91 39.60
CA PRO A 183 -42.30 -13.88 40.47
C PRO A 183 -41.68 -15.29 40.49
N GLU A 184 -41.97 -15.98 41.61
CA GLU A 184 -41.68 -17.38 41.92
C GLU A 184 -42.41 -18.37 40.99
N ALA A 185 -41.75 -19.49 40.68
CA ALA A 185 -42.41 -20.78 40.49
C ALA A 185 -41.40 -21.91 40.69
N ASP A 186 -41.72 -22.79 41.65
CA ASP A 186 -41.12 -24.08 41.94
C ASP A 186 -40.95 -24.97 40.70
N SER A 187 -39.82 -25.69 40.62
CA SER A 187 -39.82 -27.15 40.47
C SER A 187 -38.41 -27.71 40.63
N ASP A 188 -38.29 -28.60 41.61
CA ASP A 188 -37.27 -29.64 41.75
C ASP A 188 -36.75 -30.19 40.42
N THR A 189 -35.42 -30.26 40.27
CA THR A 189 -34.69 -31.46 39.85
C THR A 189 -33.20 -31.20 40.01
N VAL A 190 -32.60 -31.86 41.00
CA VAL A 190 -31.16 -31.92 41.23
C VAL A 190 -30.52 -32.78 40.15
N ALA A 191 -29.72 -32.15 39.28
CA ALA A 191 -28.74 -32.81 38.42
C ALA A 191 -27.38 -32.09 38.61
N PRO A 192 -26.25 -32.81 38.65
CA PRO A 192 -24.94 -32.20 38.90
C PRO A 192 -24.52 -31.31 37.73
N SER A 193 -24.35 -30.01 38.01
CA SER A 193 -23.84 -29.02 37.08
C SER A 193 -22.40 -29.36 36.64
N PRO A 194 -22.07 -29.29 35.34
CA PRO A 194 -20.68 -29.26 34.91
C PRO A 194 -20.04 -27.94 35.35
N VAL A 195 -18.80 -28.03 35.82
CA VAL A 195 -17.93 -26.88 36.12
C VAL A 195 -17.78 -26.06 34.83
N VAL A 196 -18.54 -24.97 34.73
CA VAL A 196 -18.34 -23.95 33.69
C VAL A 196 -17.16 -23.12 34.15
N THR A 197 -15.97 -23.47 33.65
CA THR A 197 -14.79 -22.62 33.74
C THR A 197 -15.04 -21.42 32.84
N GLU A 198 -15.33 -20.29 33.47
CA GLU A 198 -15.43 -18.97 32.86
C GLU A 198 -14.08 -18.67 32.18
N ASN A 199 -14.00 -18.94 30.87
CA ASN A 199 -12.85 -18.61 30.06
C ASN A 199 -12.78 -17.08 29.95
N ALA A 200 -11.85 -16.49 30.70
CA ALA A 200 -11.46 -15.11 30.54
C ALA A 200 -11.12 -14.81 29.07
N PRO A 201 -11.48 -13.63 28.53
CA PRO A 201 -11.08 -13.24 27.20
C PRO A 201 -9.56 -13.16 27.16
N ILE A 202 -8.94 -14.12 26.46
CA ILE A 202 -7.54 -14.06 26.09
C ILE A 202 -7.48 -12.96 25.03
N GLU A 203 -7.21 -11.73 25.45
CA GLU A 203 -6.65 -10.69 24.59
C GLU A 203 -5.28 -11.20 24.14
N ALA A 204 -5.29 -12.02 23.09
CA ALA A 204 -4.09 -12.39 22.39
C ALA A 204 -3.54 -11.08 21.81
N GLU A 205 -2.55 -10.50 22.48
CA GLU A 205 -1.69 -9.49 21.90
C GLU A 205 -1.16 -10.07 20.58
N VAL A 206 -1.79 -9.70 19.48
CA VAL A 206 -1.28 -9.92 18.14
C VAL A 206 -0.07 -9.01 18.03
N GLY A 207 1.08 -9.52 18.49
CA GLY A 207 2.37 -8.89 18.27
C GLY A 207 2.52 -8.60 16.78
N PRO A 208 3.21 -7.51 16.40
CA PRO A 208 3.41 -7.16 15.01
C PRO A 208 4.01 -8.39 14.32
N ALA A 209 3.24 -8.98 13.40
CA ALA A 209 3.63 -10.19 12.68
C ALA A 209 5.04 -9.97 12.15
N GLU A 210 5.99 -10.81 12.54
CA GLU A 210 7.36 -10.76 12.06
C GLU A 210 7.30 -10.70 10.54
N GLY A 211 7.61 -9.52 9.99
CA GLY A 211 7.44 -9.24 8.57
C GLY A 211 8.27 -10.23 7.79
N GLY A 212 7.61 -11.17 7.12
CA GLY A 212 8.27 -12.22 6.34
C GLY A 212 9.18 -11.57 5.31
N LYS A 213 10.46 -11.88 5.41
CA LYS A 213 11.49 -11.41 4.48
C LYS A 213 11.27 -12.06 3.11
N ILE A 214 11.24 -11.24 2.06
CA ILE A 214 11.07 -11.69 0.67
C ILE A 214 12.45 -11.84 0.03
N ASP A 215 12.72 -13.00 -0.55
CA ASP A 215 13.89 -13.27 -1.37
C ASP A 215 13.75 -12.57 -2.73
N VAL A 216 14.78 -11.83 -3.15
CA VAL A 216 14.82 -11.14 -4.45
C VAL A 216 14.62 -12.11 -5.62
N ALA A 217 15.18 -13.33 -5.55
CA ALA A 217 15.02 -14.32 -6.62
C ALA A 217 13.56 -14.69 -6.85
N PHE A 218 12.79 -14.81 -5.75
CA PHE A 218 11.36 -15.07 -5.78
C PHE A 218 10.58 -13.88 -6.35
N LEU A 219 10.96 -12.66 -5.95
CA LEU A 219 10.36 -11.44 -6.47
C LEU A 219 10.59 -11.29 -7.99
N VAL A 220 11.79 -11.62 -8.48
CA VAL A 220 12.11 -11.57 -9.91
C VAL A 220 11.18 -12.47 -10.73
N GLU A 221 10.92 -13.70 -10.27
CA GLU A 221 9.99 -14.62 -10.92
C GLU A 221 8.56 -14.02 -11.00
N ASP A 222 8.08 -13.43 -9.90
CA ASP A 222 6.77 -12.79 -9.87
C ASP A 222 6.70 -11.58 -10.82
N LEU A 223 7.76 -10.76 -10.88
CA LEU A 223 7.83 -9.59 -11.76
C LEU A 223 7.90 -9.98 -13.25
N GLU A 224 8.62 -11.05 -13.59
CA GLU A 224 8.69 -11.54 -14.97
C GLU A 224 7.36 -12.10 -15.46
N ALA A 225 6.58 -12.73 -14.56
CA ALA A 225 5.26 -13.27 -14.88
C ALA A 225 4.21 -12.18 -15.18
N GLU A 226 4.38 -10.96 -14.65
CA GLU A 226 3.47 -9.86 -14.91
C GLU A 226 3.75 -9.21 -16.28
N THR A 227 2.73 -9.04 -17.11
CA THR A 227 2.89 -8.49 -18.48
C THR A 227 2.85 -6.96 -18.52
N SER A 228 2.30 -6.34 -17.49
CA SER A 228 2.11 -4.90 -17.37
C SER A 228 3.26 -4.26 -16.59
N LEU A 229 3.91 -3.26 -17.19
CA LEU A 229 5.00 -2.53 -16.56
C LEU A 229 4.56 -1.80 -15.27
N VAL A 230 3.33 -1.29 -15.26
CA VAL A 230 2.77 -0.59 -14.10
C VAL A 230 2.58 -1.58 -12.94
N ASP A 231 2.05 -2.76 -13.22
CA ASP A 231 1.84 -3.80 -12.20
C ASP A 231 3.16 -4.29 -11.63
N ARG A 232 4.20 -4.45 -12.46
CA ARG A 232 5.57 -4.75 -11.98
C ARG A 232 6.08 -3.69 -11.01
N LEU A 233 5.90 -2.40 -11.32
CA LEU A 233 6.34 -1.31 -10.46
C LEU A 233 5.58 -1.25 -9.15
N LEU A 234 4.26 -1.50 -9.17
CA LEU A 234 3.43 -1.57 -7.97
C LEU A 234 3.84 -2.75 -7.08
N LEU A 235 4.02 -3.93 -7.68
CA LEU A 235 4.45 -5.14 -7.00
C LEU A 235 5.82 -4.95 -6.33
N LEU A 236 6.77 -4.36 -7.05
CA LEU A 236 8.06 -4.00 -6.48
C LEU A 236 7.90 -3.06 -5.29
N ARG A 237 7.15 -1.95 -5.43
CA ARG A 237 6.99 -0.95 -4.37
C ARG A 237 6.39 -1.54 -3.09
N GLU A 238 5.46 -2.47 -3.22
CA GLU A 238 4.90 -3.22 -2.09
C GLU A 238 5.95 -4.14 -1.44
N ALA A 239 6.81 -4.76 -2.24
CA ALA A 239 7.82 -5.70 -1.76
C ALA A 239 9.05 -5.00 -1.15
N VAL A 240 9.42 -3.79 -1.60
CA VAL A 240 10.65 -3.11 -1.19
C VAL A 240 10.87 -3.05 0.34
N PRO A 241 9.88 -2.70 1.18
CA PRO A 241 10.07 -2.61 2.63
C PRO A 241 10.45 -3.93 3.32
N VAL A 242 10.16 -5.07 2.67
CA VAL A 242 10.39 -6.42 3.22
C VAL A 242 11.44 -7.20 2.44
N LEU A 243 12.11 -6.57 1.46
CA LEU A 243 13.16 -7.20 0.68
C LEU A 243 14.42 -7.39 1.52
N GLU A 244 14.91 -8.62 1.59
CA GLU A 244 16.30 -8.89 1.93
C GLU A 244 17.10 -9.00 0.66
N ALA A 245 17.99 -8.04 0.42
CA ALA A 245 18.79 -8.02 -0.79
C ALA A 245 20.27 -7.85 -0.50
N GLY A 246 21.07 -8.81 -0.99
CA GLY A 246 22.48 -8.59 -1.26
C GLY A 246 22.66 -7.80 -2.56
N GLY A 247 23.81 -7.15 -2.74
CA GLY A 247 24.07 -6.26 -3.89
C GLY A 247 23.93 -6.93 -5.26
N GLY A 248 24.34 -8.18 -5.41
CA GLY A 248 24.26 -8.93 -6.66
C GLY A 248 22.83 -9.21 -7.13
N ASP A 249 21.90 -9.41 -6.20
CA ASP A 249 20.52 -9.75 -6.52
C ASP A 249 19.74 -8.52 -7.04
N LEU A 250 20.09 -7.32 -6.56
CA LEU A 250 19.49 -6.07 -7.01
C LEU A 250 19.81 -5.75 -8.48
N GLY A 251 20.99 -6.13 -8.96
CA GLY A 251 21.34 -6.01 -10.39
C GLY A 251 20.38 -6.80 -11.27
N ARG A 252 20.17 -8.08 -10.93
CA ARG A 252 19.22 -8.95 -11.63
C ARG A 252 17.79 -8.42 -11.55
N LEU A 253 17.38 -7.88 -10.41
CA LEU A 253 16.06 -7.24 -10.25
C LEU A 253 15.87 -6.06 -11.23
N LEU A 254 16.89 -5.22 -11.41
CA LEU A 254 16.84 -4.08 -12.34
C LEU A 254 16.76 -4.51 -13.81
N GLU A 255 17.33 -5.67 -14.16
CA GLU A 255 17.31 -6.22 -15.52
C GLU A 255 15.90 -6.60 -15.98
N VAL A 256 15.00 -6.94 -15.05
CA VAL A 256 13.58 -7.24 -15.33
C VAL A 256 12.84 -6.02 -15.91
N PHE A 257 13.36 -4.81 -15.66
CA PHE A 257 12.77 -3.56 -16.11
C PHE A 257 13.51 -3.01 -17.33
N PRO A 258 12.78 -2.50 -18.34
CA PRO A 258 13.40 -1.88 -19.49
C PRO A 258 14.21 -0.64 -19.09
N ASN A 259 15.29 -0.38 -19.85
CA ASN A 259 16.13 0.80 -19.68
C ASN A 259 15.31 2.10 -19.71
N GLY A 260 15.85 3.15 -19.08
CA GLY A 260 15.25 4.46 -19.02
C GLY A 260 14.35 4.64 -17.80
N TRP A 261 13.14 5.17 -18.02
CA TRP A 261 12.28 5.66 -16.93
C TRP A 261 11.92 4.59 -15.89
N ALA A 262 11.60 3.36 -16.32
CA ALA A 262 11.19 2.29 -15.40
C ALA A 262 12.34 1.87 -14.50
N ARG A 263 13.50 1.51 -15.08
CA ARG A 263 14.70 1.16 -14.31
C ARG A 263 15.13 2.26 -13.35
N ARG A 264 15.04 3.54 -13.76
CA ARG A 264 15.27 4.67 -12.86
C ARG A 264 14.30 4.66 -11.67
N ARG A 265 13.00 4.48 -11.90
CA ARG A 265 11.98 4.46 -10.83
C ARG A 265 12.22 3.33 -9.84
N VAL A 266 12.58 2.15 -10.33
CA VAL A 266 12.95 0.99 -9.52
C VAL A 266 14.16 1.31 -8.66
N LEU A 267 15.24 1.82 -9.26
CA LEU A 267 16.45 2.14 -8.51
C LEU A 267 16.19 3.24 -7.47
N VAL A 268 15.42 4.27 -7.80
CA VAL A 268 15.02 5.30 -6.83
C VAL A 268 14.25 4.69 -5.66
N ALA A 269 13.28 3.81 -5.90
CA ALA A 269 12.52 3.16 -4.82
C ALA A 269 13.41 2.30 -3.92
N LEU A 270 14.37 1.58 -4.50
CA LEU A 270 15.36 0.80 -3.74
C LEU A 270 16.25 1.71 -2.89
N LEU A 271 16.78 2.79 -3.48
CA LEU A 271 17.61 3.76 -2.79
C LEU A 271 16.82 4.49 -1.70
N GLU A 272 15.56 4.84 -1.89
CA GLU A 272 14.74 5.46 -0.84
C GLU A 272 14.51 4.51 0.34
N ALA A 273 14.51 3.20 0.10
CA ALA A 273 14.39 2.17 1.13
C ALA A 273 15.72 1.75 1.77
N GLY A 274 16.84 2.37 1.40
CA GLY A 274 18.15 2.00 1.96
C GLY A 274 18.80 0.77 1.31
N LEU A 275 18.38 0.40 0.09
CA LEU A 275 18.90 -0.75 -0.64
C LEU A 275 19.70 -0.31 -1.89
N PRO A 276 20.91 -0.85 -2.13
CA PRO A 276 21.68 -1.70 -1.22
C PRO A 276 22.16 -0.91 0.02
N ALA A 277 22.48 -1.64 1.10
CA ALA A 277 23.03 -1.04 2.32
C ALA A 277 24.46 -0.49 2.12
N ASP A 278 25.21 -1.08 1.19
CA ASP A 278 26.54 -0.61 0.79
C ASP A 278 26.44 0.46 -0.31
N VAL A 279 27.00 1.64 -0.04
CA VAL A 279 26.95 2.78 -0.96
C VAL A 279 27.78 2.53 -2.22
N GLY A 280 28.88 1.77 -2.12
CA GLY A 280 29.69 1.39 -3.28
C GLY A 280 28.88 0.57 -4.29
N VAL A 281 28.14 -0.43 -3.82
CA VAL A 281 27.21 -1.20 -4.65
C VAL A 281 26.11 -0.29 -5.23
N ALA A 282 25.57 0.65 -4.45
CA ALA A 282 24.59 1.60 -4.97
C ALA A 282 25.16 2.41 -6.15
N LEU A 283 26.40 2.88 -6.04
CA LEU A 283 27.08 3.61 -7.11
C LEU A 283 27.34 2.72 -8.33
N ASP A 284 27.70 1.46 -8.16
CA ASP A 284 27.85 0.50 -9.27
C ASP A 284 26.53 0.31 -10.04
N LEU A 285 25.41 0.19 -9.33
CA LEU A 285 24.07 0.07 -9.95
C LEU A 285 23.69 1.35 -10.70
N ILE A 286 24.04 2.53 -10.16
CA ILE A 286 23.80 3.82 -10.81
C ILE A 286 24.68 3.94 -12.07
N GLU A 287 25.94 3.55 -12.01
CA GLU A 287 26.87 3.63 -13.14
C GLU A 287 26.38 2.83 -14.35
N ASN A 288 25.74 1.69 -14.10
CA ASN A 288 25.13 0.83 -15.12
C ASN A 288 23.87 1.42 -15.77
N LEU A 289 23.35 2.57 -15.32
CA LEU A 289 22.26 3.25 -16.01
C LEU A 289 22.77 3.90 -17.30
N GLU A 290 22.10 3.62 -18.42
CA GLU A 290 22.50 4.08 -19.76
C GLU A 290 22.55 5.62 -19.88
N ARG A 291 21.54 6.31 -19.34
CA ARG A 291 21.35 7.75 -19.55
C ARG A 291 21.96 8.58 -18.42
N PRO A 292 22.77 9.63 -18.72
CA PRO A 292 23.31 10.54 -17.70
C PRO A 292 22.23 11.22 -16.84
N VAL A 293 21.06 11.52 -17.41
CA VAL A 293 19.92 12.11 -16.67
C VAL A 293 19.44 11.18 -15.56
N ASP A 294 19.39 9.87 -15.82
CA ASP A 294 18.89 8.90 -14.84
C ASP A 294 19.91 8.69 -13.72
N ARG A 295 21.22 8.68 -14.06
CA ARG A 295 22.32 8.69 -13.10
C ARG A 295 22.23 9.87 -12.15
N ARG A 296 22.09 11.09 -12.70
CA ARG A 296 21.95 12.32 -11.92
C ARG A 296 20.80 12.28 -10.93
N TRP A 297 19.66 11.71 -11.35
CA TRP A 297 18.50 11.60 -10.47
C TRP A 297 18.78 10.70 -9.26
N CYS A 298 19.37 9.53 -9.49
CA CYS A 298 19.68 8.57 -8.44
C CYS A 298 20.78 9.08 -7.50
N LEU A 299 21.82 9.73 -8.03
CA LEU A 299 22.84 10.41 -7.23
C LEU A 299 22.24 11.52 -6.35
N GLY A 300 21.21 12.23 -6.85
CA GLY A 300 20.48 13.21 -6.05
C GLY A 300 19.77 12.60 -4.83
N VAL A 301 19.27 11.36 -4.94
CA VAL A 301 18.66 10.64 -3.81
C VAL A 301 19.72 10.31 -2.76
N LEU A 302 20.86 9.72 -3.16
CA LEU A 302 21.97 9.42 -2.25
C LEU A 302 22.52 10.67 -1.54
N ALA A 303 22.68 11.76 -2.29
CA ALA A 303 23.11 13.04 -1.71
C ALA A 303 22.11 13.58 -0.69
N SER A 304 20.80 13.45 -0.95
CA SER A 304 19.75 13.92 -0.03
C SER A 304 19.69 13.11 1.26
N ARG A 305 20.08 11.83 1.20
CA ARG A 305 20.14 10.93 2.35
C ARG A 305 21.40 11.13 3.19
N GLY A 306 22.43 11.78 2.65
CA GLY A 306 23.72 11.95 3.31
C GLY A 306 24.61 10.69 3.28
N ASP A 307 24.31 9.75 2.39
CA ASP A 307 25.06 8.48 2.27
C ASP A 307 26.43 8.67 1.57
N LEU A 308 26.61 9.78 0.85
CA LEU A 308 27.85 10.08 0.12
C LEU A 308 28.87 10.69 1.08
N GLN A 309 29.95 9.98 1.38
CA GLN A 309 31.07 10.47 2.19
C GLN A 309 32.40 10.10 1.53
N GLY A 310 33.51 10.75 1.93
CA GLY A 310 34.87 10.37 1.51
C GLY A 310 35.01 9.99 0.02
N ALA A 311 35.49 8.76 -0.22
CA ALA A 311 35.75 8.25 -1.56
C ALA A 311 34.47 8.04 -2.39
N GLU A 312 33.34 7.74 -1.75
CA GLU A 312 32.04 7.60 -2.39
C GLU A 312 31.53 8.93 -2.91
N ALA A 313 31.78 10.02 -2.18
CA ALA A 313 31.48 11.37 -2.62
C ALA A 313 32.31 11.76 -3.85
N ASP A 314 33.62 11.48 -3.84
CA ASP A 314 34.50 11.75 -4.97
C ASP A 314 34.07 10.98 -6.22
N ARG A 315 33.76 9.68 -6.06
CA ARG A 315 33.23 8.84 -7.15
C ARG A 315 31.90 9.39 -7.69
N ALA A 316 30.99 9.82 -6.83
CA ALA A 316 29.73 10.42 -7.26
C ALA A 316 29.93 11.74 -8.04
N LEU A 317 30.97 12.52 -7.70
CA LEU A 317 31.33 13.74 -8.43
C LEU A 317 31.91 13.41 -9.82
N GLU A 318 32.69 12.35 -9.97
CA GLU A 318 33.19 11.88 -11.27
C GLU A 318 32.07 11.41 -12.21
N MET A 319 30.98 10.87 -11.66
CA MET A 319 29.85 10.37 -12.42
C MET A 319 28.88 11.46 -12.92
N THR A 320 29.03 12.72 -12.47
CA THR A 320 28.06 13.79 -12.77
C THR A 320 28.62 14.91 -13.64
N ASP A 321 27.97 15.11 -14.78
CA ASP A 321 28.24 16.26 -15.66
C ASP A 321 27.46 17.53 -15.26
N SER A 322 26.70 17.49 -14.16
CA SER A 322 25.74 18.56 -13.82
C SER A 322 26.27 19.49 -12.74
N PRO A 323 26.55 20.77 -13.06
CA PRO A 323 27.09 21.72 -12.09
C PRO A 323 26.21 21.91 -10.85
N THR A 324 24.88 21.81 -11.02
CA THR A 324 23.91 21.92 -9.93
C THR A 324 23.99 20.76 -8.96
N LEU A 325 24.08 19.53 -9.47
CA LEU A 325 24.21 18.34 -8.63
C LEU A 325 25.59 18.27 -7.99
N TYR A 326 26.63 18.66 -8.73
CA TYR A 326 27.99 18.80 -8.21
C TYR A 326 28.02 19.69 -6.95
N ARG A 327 27.51 20.93 -7.06
CA ARG A 327 27.43 21.86 -5.92
C ARG A 327 26.61 21.30 -4.77
N ARG A 328 25.53 20.58 -5.08
CA ARG A 328 24.69 19.94 -4.06
C ARG A 328 25.49 18.87 -3.31
N ILE A 329 26.14 17.95 -4.01
CA ILE A 329 26.97 16.89 -3.40
C ILE A 329 28.05 17.54 -2.52
N VAL A 330 28.84 18.48 -3.05
CA VAL A 330 29.88 19.19 -2.27
C VAL A 330 29.31 19.84 -1.00
N ARG A 331 28.12 20.45 -1.10
CA ARG A 331 27.46 21.08 0.06
C ARG A 331 27.03 20.06 1.11
N GLU A 332 26.39 18.96 0.71
CA GLU A 332 25.87 17.95 1.65
C GLU A 332 26.99 17.12 2.28
N THR A 333 28.07 16.83 1.54
CA THR A 333 29.17 16.01 2.05
C THR A 333 30.18 16.80 2.88
N GLY A 334 30.11 18.13 2.87
CA GLY A 334 31.06 19.00 3.55
C GLY A 334 32.49 18.85 3.03
N SER A 335 32.68 18.22 1.86
CA SER A 335 33.98 18.03 1.25
C SER A 335 34.53 19.40 0.87
N ARG A 336 35.44 19.91 1.71
CA ARG A 336 36.19 21.12 1.43
C ARG A 336 37.23 20.73 0.39
N LEU A 337 36.91 21.01 -0.88
CA LEU A 337 37.86 21.05 -1.99
C LEU A 337 39.08 21.91 -1.63
#